data_AF-A0A443S1B1-F1
#
_entry.id   AF-A0A443S1B1-F1
#
_cell.length_a   1.000
_cell.length_b   1.000
_cell.length_c   1.000
_cell.angle_alpha   90.00
_cell.angle_beta   90.00
_cell.angle_gamma   90.00
#
_symmetry.space_group_name_H-M   'P 1'
#
loop_
_entity.id
_entity.type
_entity.pdbx_description
1 polymer ?
#
loop_
_entity_poly.entity_id
_entity_poly.type
_entity_poly.pdbx_seq_one_letter_code
_entity_poly.pdbx_strand_id
1 'polypeptide(L)'
;MSFGGRTREVGSFIYRLRTFLLGREYKPYLRFQEDLSPRPGPVPDLPYVHKEVISANQYHERDARRLYLPSESVVDGSVKKLAAPEKEVEASTKNWPPLPGKPYSWKKAK
;
A
#
# COMPACT_ATOMS: atom_id res chain seq x y z
N MET A 1 4.85 49.52 -0.91
CA MET A 1 4.42 48.21 -1.43
C MET A 1 5.46 47.18 -0.99
N SER A 2 5.15 46.37 0.01
CA SER A 2 6.04 45.32 0.47
C SER A 2 6.13 44.25 -0.61
N PHE A 3 7.27 44.16 -1.29
CA PHE A 3 7.60 43.01 -2.13
C PHE A 3 8.07 41.90 -1.19
N GLY A 4 7.11 41.23 -0.55
CA GLY A 4 7.32 39.93 0.08
C GLY A 4 7.61 38.90 -1.02
N GLY A 5 8.79 39.00 -1.62
CA GLY A 5 9.24 38.06 -2.63
C GLY A 5 9.62 36.77 -1.94
N ARG A 6 8.86 35.70 -2.21
CA ARG A 6 9.35 34.34 -2.06
C ARG A 6 10.78 34.25 -2.61
N THR A 7 11.63 33.49 -1.94
CA THR A 7 13.06 33.38 -2.24
C THR A 7 13.38 33.37 -3.74
N ARG A 8 14.21 34.32 -4.18
CA ARG A 8 14.84 34.40 -5.51
C ARG A 8 13.85 34.38 -6.70
N GLU A 9 12.80 35.20 -6.64
CA GLU A 9 11.99 35.49 -7.83
C GLU A 9 12.71 36.43 -8.82
N VAL A 10 12.34 36.31 -10.09
CA VAL A 10 12.76 37.24 -11.15
C VAL A 10 12.08 38.60 -11.00
N GLY A 11 12.64 39.63 -11.63
CA GLY A 11 12.05 40.97 -11.64
C GLY A 11 10.59 40.98 -12.10
N SER A 12 9.79 41.92 -11.58
CA SER A 12 8.34 42.00 -11.75
C SER A 12 7.87 41.91 -13.21
N PHE A 13 8.63 42.48 -14.16
CA PHE A 13 8.33 42.38 -15.60
C PHE A 13 8.43 40.94 -16.12
N ILE A 14 9.55 40.27 -15.86
CA ILE A 14 9.79 38.89 -16.32
C ILE A 14 8.82 37.93 -15.64
N TYR A 15 8.51 38.16 -14.35
CA TYR A 15 7.50 37.40 -13.63
C TYR A 15 6.14 37.44 -14.35
N ARG A 16 5.66 38.64 -14.70
CA ARG A 16 4.37 38.82 -15.38
C ARG A 16 4.33 38.21 -16.78
N LEU A 17 5.40 38.41 -17.56
CA LEU A 17 5.53 37.81 -18.89
C LEU A 17 5.48 36.28 -18.80
N ARG A 18 6.20 35.70 -17.85
CA ARG A 18 6.22 34.25 -17.60
C ARG A 18 4.83 33.74 -17.21
N THR A 19 4.16 34.37 -16.24
CA THR A 19 2.82 33.93 -15.80
C THR A 19 1.78 34.04 -16.91
N PHE A 20 1.90 35.06 -17.77
CA PHE A 20 1.03 35.23 -18.93
C PHE A 20 1.21 34.10 -19.95
N LEU A 21 2.45 33.79 -20.33
CA LEU A 21 2.76 32.72 -21.28
C LEU A 21 2.41 31.31 -20.74
N LEU A 22 2.48 31.11 -19.42
CA LEU A 22 2.14 29.83 -18.77
C LEU A 22 0.63 29.64 -18.55
N GLY A 23 -0.18 30.70 -18.57
CA GLY A 23 -1.60 30.63 -18.24
C GLY A 23 -1.89 30.23 -16.78
N ARG A 24 -0.88 30.23 -15.92
CA ARG A 24 -0.98 29.88 -14.49
C ARG A 24 0.10 30.60 -13.69
N GLU A 25 -0.09 30.69 -12.37
CA GLU A 25 0.96 31.15 -11.48
C GLU A 25 2.18 30.22 -11.55
N TYR A 26 3.37 30.81 -11.70
CA TYR A 26 4.60 30.06 -11.73
C TYR A 26 4.94 29.55 -10.33
N LYS A 27 5.14 28.24 -10.21
CA LYS A 27 5.70 27.61 -9.01
C LYS A 27 7.17 27.24 -9.28
N PRO A 28 8.13 27.74 -8.49
CA PRO A 28 9.53 27.37 -8.67
C PRO A 28 9.73 25.87 -8.44
N TYR A 29 10.54 25.26 -9.31
CA TYR A 29 10.97 23.86 -9.17
C TYR A 29 12.22 23.72 -8.30
N LEU A 30 12.96 24.81 -8.13
CA LEU A 30 14.13 24.86 -7.26
C LEU A 30 13.69 24.86 -5.81
N ARG A 31 14.43 24.12 -4.98
CA ARG A 31 14.19 24.03 -3.54
C ARG A 31 15.03 25.11 -2.87
N PHE A 32 14.36 26.02 -2.17
CA PHE A 32 15.02 27.06 -1.39
C PHE A 32 14.99 26.70 0.10
N GLN A 33 15.93 27.26 0.86
CA GLN A 33 16.12 26.91 2.26
C GLN A 33 14.88 27.21 3.12
N GLU A 34 14.10 28.23 2.78
CA GLU A 34 12.87 28.60 3.49
C GLU A 34 11.74 27.58 3.30
N ASP A 35 11.71 26.90 2.15
CA ASP A 35 10.70 25.89 1.82
C ASP A 35 11.17 24.46 2.18
N LEU A 36 12.42 24.30 2.62
CA LEU A 36 13.01 23.02 2.97
C LEU A 36 12.98 22.80 4.48
N SER A 37 12.79 21.54 4.89
CA SER A 37 13.02 21.17 6.27
C SER A 37 14.50 21.35 6.65
N PRO A 38 14.80 21.81 7.88
CA PRO A 38 16.18 21.97 8.33
C PRO A 38 16.90 20.61 8.41
N ARG A 39 18.22 20.65 8.25
CA ARG A 39 19.12 19.50 8.46
C ARG A 39 20.12 19.85 9.58
N PRO A 40 20.45 18.95 10.52
CA PRO A 40 19.85 17.64 10.81
C PRO A 40 18.45 17.79 11.44
N GLY A 41 17.58 16.80 11.23
CA GLY A 41 16.27 16.76 11.89
C GLY A 41 16.39 16.53 13.40
N PRO A 42 15.29 16.67 14.16
CA PRO A 42 15.27 16.25 15.56
C PRO A 42 15.60 14.76 15.68
N VAL A 43 16.12 14.34 16.84
CA VAL A 43 16.32 12.91 17.12
C VAL A 43 14.98 12.19 16.94
N PRO A 44 14.90 11.16 16.09
CA PRO A 44 13.64 10.47 15.84
C PRO A 44 13.26 9.62 17.05
N ASP A 45 12.03 9.78 17.53
CA ASP A 45 11.38 8.84 18.45
C ASP A 45 10.37 8.02 17.64
N LEU A 46 10.83 6.86 17.15
CA LEU A 46 10.01 5.99 16.31
C LEU A 46 9.12 5.13 17.22
N PRO A 47 7.80 5.06 16.98
CA PRO A 47 6.96 4.15 17.74
C PRO A 47 7.42 2.72 17.50
N TYR A 48 7.59 1.96 18.59
CA TYR A 48 7.97 0.56 18.49
C TYR A 48 6.80 -0.25 17.97
N VAL A 49 6.96 -0.77 16.76
CA VAL A 49 5.79 -1.17 15.99
C VAL A 49 5.14 -2.43 16.57
N HIS A 50 5.90 -3.45 17.03
CA HIS A 50 5.27 -4.77 17.29
C HIS A 50 5.86 -5.68 18.39
N LYS A 51 6.95 -5.35 19.12
CA LYS A 51 7.66 -6.36 19.96
C LYS A 51 8.20 -5.89 21.33
N GLU A 52 7.60 -4.90 21.96
CA GLU A 52 8.04 -4.45 23.30
C GLU A 52 7.46 -5.25 24.46
N VAL A 53 6.61 -6.24 24.19
CA VAL A 53 6.11 -7.09 25.28
C VAL A 53 7.27 -7.95 25.78
N ILE A 54 7.81 -7.60 26.95
CA ILE A 54 8.98 -8.26 27.57
C ILE A 54 8.58 -9.66 28.06
N SER A 55 7.31 -9.88 28.42
CA SER A 55 6.76 -11.15 28.89
C SER A 55 5.79 -11.77 27.86
N ALA A 56 5.59 -13.10 27.91
CA ALA A 56 4.60 -13.80 27.07
C ALA A 56 4.74 -13.50 25.56
N ASN A 57 5.99 -13.43 25.08
CA ASN A 57 6.33 -13.05 23.72
C ASN A 57 7.36 -14.04 23.16
N GLN A 58 6.97 -15.31 23.07
CA GLN A 58 7.85 -16.36 22.58
C GLN A 58 7.93 -16.32 21.05
N TYR A 59 9.15 -16.47 20.52
CA TYR A 59 9.36 -16.44 19.07
C TYR A 59 8.55 -17.51 18.32
N HIS A 60 8.39 -18.68 18.93
CA HIS A 60 7.68 -19.83 18.34
C HIS A 60 6.19 -19.54 18.04
N GLU A 61 5.53 -18.75 18.89
CA GLU A 61 4.10 -18.39 18.72
C GLU A 61 3.90 -17.35 17.60
N ARG A 62 4.98 -16.65 17.22
CA ARG A 62 4.96 -15.53 16.29
C ARG A 62 5.52 -15.87 14.91
N ASP A 63 6.23 -16.98 14.79
CA ASP A 63 6.94 -17.35 13.57
C ASP A 63 5.99 -18.02 12.58
N ALA A 64 5.27 -17.21 11.81
CA ALA A 64 4.39 -17.69 10.74
C ALA A 64 5.13 -18.50 9.66
N ARG A 65 6.47 -18.37 9.56
CA ARG A 65 7.27 -19.17 8.61
C ARG A 65 7.26 -20.66 8.97
N ARG A 66 7.03 -21.00 10.25
CA ARG A 66 6.93 -22.38 10.74
C ARG A 66 5.50 -22.91 10.77
N LEU A 67 4.49 -22.06 10.52
CA LEU A 67 3.09 -22.48 10.35
C LEU A 67 2.81 -23.03 8.95
N TYR A 68 3.81 -23.01 8.07
CA TYR A 68 3.70 -23.60 6.75
C TYR A 68 3.53 -25.12 6.85
N LEU A 69 2.35 -25.60 6.48
CA LEU A 69 2.06 -27.02 6.31
C LEU A 69 2.45 -27.45 4.89
N PRO A 70 2.94 -28.70 4.71
CA PRO A 70 3.12 -29.27 3.38
C PRO A 70 1.83 -29.19 2.57
N SER A 71 1.94 -28.99 1.25
CA SER A 71 0.79 -28.94 0.36
C SER A 71 -0.02 -30.23 0.41
N GLU A 72 -1.33 -30.12 0.52
CA GLU A 72 -2.23 -31.26 0.43
C GLU A 72 -2.39 -31.72 -1.02
N SER A 73 -2.10 -32.99 -1.28
CA SER A 73 -2.39 -33.63 -2.57
C SER A 73 -3.87 -34.00 -2.66
N VAL A 74 -4.59 -33.36 -3.59
CA VAL A 74 -6.01 -33.64 -3.88
C VAL A 74 -6.17 -34.87 -4.77
N VAL A 75 -5.21 -35.11 -5.67
CA VAL A 75 -5.19 -36.27 -6.58
C VAL A 75 -3.75 -36.78 -6.68
N ASP A 76 -3.47 -37.94 -6.08
CA ASP A 76 -2.24 -38.69 -6.30
C ASP A 76 -2.53 -39.83 -7.28
N GLY A 77 -1.65 -40.07 -8.26
CA GLY A 77 -1.85 -41.08 -9.31
C GLY A 77 -2.04 -42.52 -8.80
N SER A 78 -1.72 -42.78 -7.53
CA SER A 78 -1.87 -44.08 -6.86
C SER A 78 -3.06 -44.18 -5.89
N VAL A 79 -3.62 -43.06 -5.40
CA VAL A 79 -4.72 -43.07 -4.42
C VAL A 79 -5.67 -41.89 -4.68
N LYS A 80 -6.88 -42.20 -5.16
CA LYS A 80 -8.01 -41.25 -5.12
C LYS A 80 -8.46 -41.12 -3.67
N LYS A 81 -8.13 -40.00 -3.00
CA LYS A 81 -8.79 -39.63 -1.74
C LYS A 81 -10.21 -39.18 -2.07
N LEU A 82 -11.13 -40.14 -2.14
CA LEU A 82 -12.56 -39.84 -2.16
C LEU A 82 -12.89 -39.22 -0.80
N ALA A 83 -13.60 -38.09 -0.80
CA ALA A 83 -14.07 -37.45 0.43
C ALA A 83 -14.75 -38.51 1.32
N ALA A 84 -14.42 -38.53 2.61
CA ALA A 84 -15.13 -39.37 3.58
C ALA A 84 -16.64 -39.09 3.49
N PRO A 85 -17.52 -40.09 3.70
CA PRO A 85 -18.96 -39.92 3.56
C PRO A 85 -19.52 -39.09 4.73
N GLU A 86 -19.30 -37.79 4.69
CA GLU A 86 -19.97 -36.83 5.57
C GLU A 86 -21.17 -36.26 4.82
N LYS A 87 -22.35 -36.75 5.24
CA LYS A 87 -23.71 -36.20 5.08
C LYS A 87 -23.97 -35.45 3.77
N GLU A 88 -24.74 -36.12 2.90
CA GLU A 88 -25.47 -35.60 1.74
C GLU A 88 -25.62 -34.06 1.73
N VAL A 89 -24.62 -33.39 1.16
CA VAL A 89 -24.77 -32.00 0.70
C VAL A 89 -25.48 -32.12 -0.63
N GLU A 90 -26.76 -31.74 -0.66
CA GLU A 90 -27.58 -31.70 -1.87
C GLU A 90 -26.78 -31.05 -3.00
N ALA A 91 -26.46 -31.85 -4.02
CA ALA A 91 -25.72 -31.41 -5.18
C ALA A 91 -26.58 -30.40 -5.94
N SER A 92 -26.30 -29.11 -5.70
CA SER A 92 -26.97 -28.03 -6.43
C SER A 92 -26.68 -28.20 -7.92
N THR A 93 -27.73 -28.35 -8.72
CA THR A 93 -27.74 -28.53 -10.18
C THR A 93 -27.34 -27.25 -10.93
N LYS A 94 -26.20 -26.66 -10.59
CA LYS A 94 -25.61 -25.57 -11.38
C LYS A 94 -24.69 -26.18 -12.43
N ASN A 95 -25.11 -26.08 -13.70
CA ASN A 95 -24.41 -26.57 -14.90
C ASN A 95 -23.06 -25.87 -15.21
N TRP A 96 -22.45 -25.19 -14.23
CA TRP A 96 -21.23 -24.43 -14.41
C TRP A 96 -20.09 -25.07 -13.62
N PRO A 97 -18.88 -25.22 -14.18
CA PRO A 97 -17.73 -25.71 -13.43
C PRO A 97 -17.47 -24.81 -12.21
N PRO A 98 -16.99 -25.36 -11.07
CA PRO A 98 -16.64 -24.54 -9.92
C PRO A 98 -15.61 -23.47 -10.32
N LEU A 99 -15.90 -22.21 -10.01
CA LEU A 99 -14.98 -21.09 -10.21
C LEU A 99 -14.01 -21.01 -9.00
N PRO A 100 -12.72 -20.68 -9.19
CA PRO A 100 -11.75 -20.58 -8.09
C PRO A 100 -12.01 -19.41 -7.13
N GLY A 101 -12.87 -18.47 -7.49
CA GLY A 101 -13.21 -17.31 -6.67
C GLY A 101 -14.32 -16.46 -7.28
N LYS A 102 -14.71 -15.39 -6.58
CA LYS A 102 -15.71 -14.43 -7.07
C LYS A 102 -15.08 -13.46 -8.08
N PRO A 103 -15.75 -13.13 -9.20
CA PRO A 103 -15.24 -12.11 -10.11
C PRO A 103 -15.21 -10.73 -9.41
N TYR A 104 -14.14 -9.97 -9.64
CA TYR A 104 -14.00 -8.62 -9.09
C TYR A 104 -14.54 -7.56 -10.05
N SER A 105 -15.28 -6.57 -9.54
CA SER A 105 -15.85 -5.45 -10.33
C SER A 105 -15.32 -4.11 -9.80
N TRP A 106 -14.56 -3.40 -10.63
CA TRP A 106 -14.07 -2.06 -10.31
C TRP A 106 -15.20 -1.03 -10.41
N LYS A 107 -15.40 -0.21 -9.38
CA LYS A 107 -16.31 0.94 -9.42
C LYS A 107 -15.59 2.14 -10.06
N LYS A 108 -16.30 2.93 -10.87
CA LYS A 108 -15.78 4.21 -11.35
C LYS A 108 -15.68 5.19 -10.17
N ALA A 109 -14.63 6.03 -10.18
CA ALA A 109 -14.54 7.15 -9.25
C ALA A 109 -15.77 8.05 -9.43
N LYS A 110 -16.36 8.49 -8.31
CA LYS A 110 -17.52 9.37 -8.27
C LYS A 110 -17.14 10.78 -8.67
#